data_AF-A0A1I3UEU3-F1
#
_entry.id   AF-A0A1I3UEU3-F1
#
_cell.length_a   1.000
_cell.length_b   1.000
_cell.length_c   1.000
_cell.angle_alpha   90.00
_cell.angle_beta   90.00
_cell.angle_gamma   90.00
#
_symmetry.space_group_name_H-M   'P 1'
#
loop_
_entity.id
_entity.type
_entity.pdbx_description
1 polymer ?
#
loop_
_entity_poly.entity_id
_entity_poly.type
_entity_poly.pdbx_seq_one_letter_code
_entity_poly.pdbx_strand_id
1 'polypeptide(L)'
;MKDSEIDYVLVKEKLLSVLDRYKDVLDGETLDSVEHFIAHDEYEMAYEGLFIELMKIHFNPSDIDMNVYLKIGEILNLDKESIFDSEFWVHLTEYVKGVYNV
;
A
#
# COMPACT_ATOMS: atom_id res chain seq x y z
N MET A 1 -24.18 5.97 15.07
CA MET A 1 -22.89 5.35 14.74
C MET A 1 -21.86 6.44 14.91
N LYS A 2 -20.79 6.23 15.70
CA LYS A 2 -19.70 7.19 15.71
C LYS A 2 -18.95 6.97 14.41
N ASP A 3 -18.98 7.96 13.52
CA ASP A 3 -18.07 8.03 12.39
C ASP A 3 -16.66 7.85 12.96
N SER A 4 -16.05 6.70 12.69
CA SER A 4 -14.67 6.46 13.08
C SER A 4 -13.82 7.36 12.19
N GLU A 5 -13.39 8.48 12.74
CA GLU A 5 -12.36 9.32 12.15
C GLU A 5 -11.21 8.40 11.74
N ILE A 6 -10.87 8.43 10.45
CA ILE A 6 -9.77 7.63 9.91
C ILE A 6 -8.51 8.07 10.65
N ASP A 7 -7.81 7.12 11.28
CA ASP A 7 -6.55 7.39 11.95
C ASP A 7 -5.44 7.53 10.90
N TYR A 8 -5.40 8.69 10.24
CA TYR A 8 -4.40 9.00 9.22
C TYR A 8 -2.98 9.02 9.79
N VAL A 9 -2.82 9.24 11.11
CA VAL A 9 -1.52 9.11 11.77
C VAL A 9 -1.06 7.65 11.71
N LEU A 10 -1.93 6.71 12.07
CA LEU A 10 -1.63 5.28 11.95
C LEU A 10 -1.35 4.88 10.50
N VAL A 11 -2.15 5.35 9.54
CA VAL A 11 -1.93 5.05 8.11
C VAL A 11 -0.55 5.51 7.67
N LYS A 12 -0.21 6.77 7.96
CA LYS A 12 1.10 7.36 7.65
C LYS A 12 2.24 6.57 8.27
N GLU A 13 2.17 6.27 9.56
CA GLU A 13 3.21 5.51 10.26
C GLU A 13 3.41 4.12 9.65
N LYS A 14 2.33 3.46 9.23
CA LYS A 14 2.39 2.13 8.61
C LYS A 14 2.97 2.17 7.20
N LEU A 15 2.60 3.15 6.39
CA LEU A 15 3.18 3.33 5.06
C LEU A 15 4.68 3.64 5.15
N LEU A 16 5.10 4.56 6.02
CA LEU A 16 6.52 4.85 6.25
C LEU A 16 7.28 3.62 6.75
N SER A 17 6.68 2.83 7.65
CA SER A 17 7.30 1.61 8.16
C SER A 17 7.53 0.56 7.07
N VAL A 18 6.62 0.42 6.10
CA VAL A 18 6.79 -0.54 5.01
C VAL A 18 7.76 0.00 3.96
N LEU A 19 7.71 1.30 3.67
CA LEU A 19 8.66 1.97 2.77
C LEU A 19 10.10 1.82 3.26
N ASP A 20 10.36 2.11 4.54
CA ASP A 20 11.70 2.00 5.14
C ASP A 20 12.23 0.56 5.10
N ARG A 21 11.35 -0.45 5.25
CA ARG A 21 11.71 -1.87 5.17
C ARG A 21 12.23 -2.26 3.79
N TYR A 22 11.65 -1.70 2.73
CA TYR A 22 11.98 -2.07 1.34
C TYR A 22 12.83 -1.02 0.61
N LYS A 23 13.29 0.03 1.30
CA LYS A 23 14.03 1.13 0.66
C LYS A 23 15.32 0.73 -0.06
N ASP A 24 15.96 -0.35 0.38
CA ASP A 24 17.21 -0.82 -0.22
C ASP A 24 16.98 -1.62 -1.51
N VAL A 25 15.73 -2.00 -1.80
CA VAL A 25 15.35 -2.80 -2.98
C VAL A 25 14.40 -2.06 -3.93
N LEU A 26 13.69 -1.03 -3.45
CA LEU A 26 12.92 -0.12 -4.30
C LEU A 26 13.84 0.86 -5.03
N ASP A 27 13.44 1.28 -6.23
CA ASP A 27 14.16 2.33 -6.94
C ASP A 27 13.90 3.72 -6.32
N GLY A 28 14.81 4.66 -6.59
CA GLY A 28 14.72 6.01 -6.04
C GLY A 28 13.48 6.78 -6.49
N GLU A 29 12.97 6.52 -7.70
CA GLU A 29 11.77 7.19 -8.22
C GLU A 29 10.51 6.77 -7.43
N THR A 30 10.43 5.49 -7.07
CA THR A 30 9.37 4.94 -6.22
C THR A 30 9.43 5.56 -4.83
N LEU A 31 10.62 5.64 -4.23
CA LEU A 31 10.80 6.24 -2.91
C LEU A 31 10.38 7.71 -2.91
N ASP A 32 10.91 8.50 -3.84
CA ASP A 32 10.60 9.93 -3.95
C ASP A 32 9.09 10.16 -4.16
N SER A 33 8.44 9.35 -5.00
CA SER A 33 7.01 9.46 -5.29
C SER A 33 6.15 9.12 -4.06
N VAL A 34 6.43 8.00 -3.39
CA VAL A 34 5.66 7.58 -2.20
C VAL A 34 5.85 8.57 -1.05
N GLU A 35 7.07 9.06 -0.81
CA GLU A 35 7.33 10.09 0.20
C GLU A 35 6.60 11.39 -0.14
N HIS A 36 6.57 11.79 -1.41
CA HIS A 36 5.83 12.96 -1.87
C HIS A 36 4.34 12.83 -1.58
N PHE A 37 3.71 11.71 -1.92
CA PHE A 37 2.29 11.47 -1.65
C PHE A 37 1.98 11.48 -0.14
N ILE A 38 2.81 10.83 0.68
CA ILE A 38 2.67 10.86 2.15
C ILE A 38 2.81 12.28 2.72
N ALA A 39 3.66 13.12 2.12
CA ALA A 39 3.85 14.50 2.55
C ALA A 39 2.66 15.41 2.21
N HIS A 40 1.82 15.03 1.24
CA HIS A 40 0.63 15.77 0.79
C HIS A 40 -0.68 15.14 1.28
N ASP A 41 -0.63 14.19 2.22
CA ASP A 41 -1.78 13.44 2.73
C ASP A 41 -2.54 12.64 1.63
N GLU A 42 -1.88 12.32 0.51
CA GLU A 42 -2.41 11.54 -0.61
C GLU A 42 -2.20 10.04 -0.35
N TYR A 43 -2.80 9.53 0.73
CA TYR A 43 -2.53 8.19 1.25
C TYR A 43 -2.96 7.06 0.32
N GLU A 44 -4.03 7.23 -0.43
CA GLU A 44 -4.52 6.31 -1.45
C GLU A 44 -3.44 6.08 -2.52
N MET A 45 -2.86 7.16 -3.03
CA MET A 45 -1.77 7.12 -4.02
C MET A 45 -0.49 6.52 -3.43
N ALA A 46 -0.12 6.94 -2.22
CA ALA A 46 1.04 6.40 -1.53
C ALA A 46 0.92 4.88 -1.33
N TYR A 47 -0.24 4.40 -0.87
CA TYR A 47 -0.51 2.98 -0.64
C TYR A 47 -0.47 2.20 -1.94
N GLU A 48 -1.25 2.62 -2.94
CA GLU A 48 -1.41 1.86 -4.17
C GLU A 48 -0.10 1.80 -4.96
N GLY A 49 0.56 2.93 -5.14
CA GLY A 49 1.85 3.00 -5.82
C GLY A 49 2.90 2.10 -5.15
N LEU A 50 2.98 2.15 -3.82
CA LEU A 50 3.90 1.33 -3.06
C LEU A 50 3.64 -0.17 -3.24
N PHE A 51 2.40 -0.62 -3.09
CA PHE A 51 2.09 -2.06 -3.21
C PHE A 51 2.18 -2.59 -4.64
N ILE A 52 1.94 -1.76 -5.66
CA ILE A 52 2.23 -2.10 -7.06
C ILE A 52 3.73 -2.40 -7.22
N GLU A 53 4.60 -1.51 -6.75
CA GLU A 53 6.05 -1.70 -6.87
C GLU A 53 6.57 -2.86 -6.02
N LEU A 54 6.03 -3.05 -4.81
CA LEU A 54 6.35 -4.22 -3.99
C LEU A 54 6.01 -5.54 -4.70
N MET A 55 4.85 -5.62 -5.34
CA MET A 55 4.46 -6.80 -6.13
C MET A 55 5.43 -7.03 -7.30
N LYS A 56 5.83 -5.99 -8.03
CA LYS A 56 6.80 -6.07 -9.13
C LYS A 56 8.17 -6.60 -8.71
N ILE A 57 8.64 -6.27 -7.52
CA ILE A 57 9.88 -6.82 -6.96
C ILE A 57 9.70 -8.17 -6.25
N HIS A 58 8.51 -8.78 -6.39
CA HIS A 58 8.14 -10.06 -5.79
C HIS A 58 8.36 -10.11 -4.27
N PHE A 59 7.97 -9.06 -3.55
CA PHE A 59 8.06 -9.04 -2.08
C PHE A 59 7.32 -10.24 -1.48
N ASN A 60 7.82 -10.79 -0.37
CA ASN A 60 7.13 -11.89 0.30
C ASN A 60 6.02 -11.33 1.23
N PRO A 61 4.72 -11.66 1.01
CA PRO A 61 3.63 -11.22 1.88
C PRO A 61 3.79 -11.62 3.35
N SER A 62 4.58 -12.65 3.64
CA SER A 62 4.85 -13.10 5.02
C SER A 62 5.84 -12.21 5.79
N ASP A 63 6.55 -11.31 5.10
CA ASP A 63 7.56 -10.44 5.70
C ASP A 63 6.94 -9.26 6.46
N ILE A 64 5.65 -8.99 6.24
CA ILE A 64 4.87 -7.93 6.87
C ILE A 64 3.48 -8.45 7.25
N ASP A 65 2.80 -7.78 8.19
CA ASP A 65 1.44 -8.18 8.57
C ASP A 65 0.42 -7.69 7.53
N MET A 66 0.23 -8.46 6.46
CA MET A 66 -0.71 -8.11 5.39
C MET A 66 -2.15 -7.93 5.85
N ASN A 67 -2.57 -8.51 6.98
CA ASN A 67 -3.93 -8.25 7.49
C ASN A 67 -4.09 -6.77 7.90
N VAL A 68 -3.04 -6.16 8.45
CA VAL A 68 -3.02 -4.73 8.78
C VAL A 68 -3.07 -3.89 7.51
N TYR A 69 -2.26 -4.22 6.51
CA TYR A 69 -2.19 -3.44 5.27
C TYR A 69 -3.46 -3.56 4.43
N LEU A 70 -4.05 -4.75 4.31
CA LEU A 70 -5.36 -4.91 3.66
C LEU A 70 -6.43 -4.07 4.36
N LYS A 71 -6.46 -4.05 5.69
CA LYS A 71 -7.39 -3.18 6.43
C LYS A 71 -7.12 -1.69 6.18
N ILE A 72 -5.87 -1.27 6.03
CA ILE A 72 -5.52 0.10 5.63
C ILE A 72 -6.07 0.40 4.23
N GLY A 73 -5.89 -0.51 3.26
CA GLY A 73 -6.45 -0.34 1.92
C GLY A 73 -7.97 -0.20 1.91
N GLU A 74 -8.68 -0.98 2.74
CA GLU A 74 -10.13 -0.84 2.94
C GLU A 74 -10.52 0.51 3.58
N ILE A 75 -9.75 0.99 4.57
CA ILE A 75 -9.95 2.30 5.20
C ILE A 75 -9.78 3.43 4.17
N LEU A 76 -8.84 3.27 3.26
CA LEU A 76 -8.57 4.15 2.12
C LEU A 76 -9.53 3.92 0.95
N ASN A 77 -10.52 3.04 1.10
CA ASN A 77 -11.55 2.72 0.10
C ASN A 77 -11.01 2.19 -1.25
N LEU A 78 -9.76 1.70 -1.26
CA LEU A 78 -9.10 1.12 -2.44
C LEU A 78 -9.73 -0.22 -2.85
N ASP A 79 -10.52 -0.85 -1.96
CA ASP A 79 -11.34 -2.03 -2.26
C ASP A 79 -12.49 -1.73 -3.24
N LYS A 80 -12.85 -0.46 -3.40
CA LYS A 80 -13.93 -0.01 -4.30
C LYS A 80 -13.43 0.80 -5.47
N GLU A 81 -12.47 1.68 -5.22
CA GLU A 81 -11.94 2.60 -6.23
C GLU A 81 -10.43 2.74 -6.06
N SER A 82 -9.69 2.09 -6.97
CA SER A 82 -8.25 2.24 -7.10
C SER A 82 -7.92 3.44 -8.01
N ILE A 83 -6.75 4.05 -7.81
CA ILE A 83 -6.29 5.32 -8.38
C ILE A 83 -5.45 5.11 -9.65
N PHE A 84 -4.52 4.15 -9.65
CA PHE A 84 -3.55 3.93 -10.72
C PHE A 84 -3.87 2.72 -11.59
N ASP A 85 -4.28 1.60 -10.98
CA ASP A 85 -4.68 0.37 -11.66
C ASP A 85 -6.09 -0.02 -11.19
N SER A 86 -7.05 -0.05 -12.11
CA SER A 86 -8.45 -0.40 -11.80
C SER A 86 -8.63 -1.79 -11.21
N GLU A 87 -7.68 -2.70 -11.46
CA GLU A 87 -7.68 -4.07 -10.95
C GLU A 87 -6.74 -4.25 -9.74
N PHE A 88 -6.14 -3.16 -9.24
CA PHE A 88 -5.15 -3.16 -8.16
C PHE A 88 -5.59 -4.01 -6.96
N TRP A 89 -6.80 -3.79 -6.45
CA TRP A 89 -7.28 -4.51 -5.27
C TRP A 89 -7.38 -6.02 -5.51
N VAL A 90 -7.83 -6.42 -6.69
CA VAL A 90 -7.90 -7.83 -7.08
C VAL A 90 -6.49 -8.42 -7.14
N HIS A 91 -5.57 -7.75 -7.84
CA HIS A 91 -4.17 -8.16 -7.95
C HIS A 91 -3.51 -8.31 -6.58
N LEU A 92 -3.65 -7.33 -5.68
CA LEU A 92 -3.07 -7.37 -4.35
C LEU A 92 -3.63 -8.53 -3.52
N THR A 93 -4.95 -8.72 -3.50
CA THR A 93 -5.56 -9.78 -2.70
C THR A 93 -5.27 -11.17 -3.23
N GLU A 94 -5.13 -11.34 -4.54
CA GLU A 94 -4.71 -12.59 -5.17
C GLU A 94 -3.21 -12.86 -4.95
N TYR A 95 -2.38 -11.82 -4.97
CA TYR A 95 -0.95 -11.92 -4.64
C TYR A 95 -0.73 -12.42 -3.21
N VAL A 96 -1.44 -11.84 -2.24
CA VAL A 96 -1.39 -12.28 -0.83
C VAL A 96 -1.87 -13.73 -0.66
N LYS A 97 -2.81 -14.20 -1.49
CA LYS A 97 -3.29 -15.59 -1.48
C LYS A 97 -2.35 -16.56 -2.21
N GLY A 98 -1.31 -16.06 -2.89
CA GLY A 98 -0.37 -16.86 -3.69
C GLY A 98 -0.98 -17.40 -4.99
N VAL A 99 -1.99 -16.72 -5.54
CA VAL A 99 -2.66 -17.14 -6.79
C VAL A 99 -2.43 -16.16 -7.95
N TYR A 100 -1.82 -15.01 -7.69
CA TYR A 100 -1.38 -14.03 -8.70
C TYR A 100 0.12 -14.17 -8.95
N ASN A 101 0.51 -14.20 -10.23
CA ASN A 101 1.89 -14.09 -10.66
C ASN A 101 2.05 -12.76 -11.40
N VAL A 102 2.94 -11.92 -10.86
CA VAL A 102 3.31 -10.61 -11.41
C VAL A 102 4.19 -10.77 -12.65
#